data_AF-A0A8K0W6B1-F1
#
_entry.id   AF-A0A8K0W6B1-F1
#
_cell.length_a   1.000
_cell.length_b   1.000
_cell.length_c   1.000
_cell.angle_alpha   90.00
_cell.angle_beta   90.00
_cell.angle_gamma   90.00
#
_symmetry.space_group_name_H-M   'P 1'
#
loop_
_entity.id
_entity.type
_entity.pdbx_description
1 polymer ?
#
loop_
_entity_poly.entity_id
_entity_poly.type
_entity_poly.pdbx_seq_one_letter_code
_entity_poly.pdbx_strand_id
1 'polypeptide(L)'
;MAPIAEDDYSLLHTERISQYVSLSPASLNDPLPALCASIFSPLLLSYFPPARGVVLAYEDVKLSDKPPRTAEAASKTSKSQSGDDEPRNESLLLRHVDEYTAPYLWATATFLVWRPRAHAYISGRITHQSQTHITLSHLNTFPVSITKDFFPSGWTWHSETAGKVKKGWDGRLSNEGGWWTDGDGERIDGDLKVRIRDFDGKMDGRGKGKGFLRIEGSLLSQAEEKARATQKGAKGKQKANGVLRTQPRRTDGEVMEIE
;
A
#
# COMPACT_ATOMS: atom_id res chain seq x y z
N MET A 1 22.73 9.22 22.02
CA MET A 1 21.74 8.76 21.02
C MET A 1 22.50 8.12 19.89
N ALA A 2 22.35 6.81 19.68
CA ALA A 2 22.96 6.16 18.52
C ALA A 2 22.22 6.60 17.25
N PRO A 3 22.94 6.90 16.14
CA PRO A 3 22.28 7.21 14.88
C PRO A 3 21.48 5.98 14.44
N ILE A 4 20.19 6.19 14.18
CA ILE A 4 19.35 5.19 13.50
C ILE A 4 20.03 4.96 12.15
N ALA A 5 20.49 3.74 11.89
CA ALA A 5 21.05 3.38 10.60
C ALA A 5 19.99 3.72 9.54
N GLU A 6 20.29 4.73 8.71
CA GLU A 6 19.47 5.01 7.54
C GLU A 6 19.72 3.87 6.56
N ASP A 7 18.79 2.92 6.52
CA ASP A 7 18.73 1.97 5.42
C ASP A 7 18.50 2.81 4.14
N ASP A 8 19.56 3.01 3.35
CA ASP A 8 19.63 3.73 2.07
C ASP A 8 18.76 3.11 0.94
N TYR A 9 17.71 2.38 1.29
CA TYR A 9 16.80 1.75 0.34
C TYR A 9 15.74 2.75 -0.11
N SER A 10 15.89 3.26 -1.33
CA SER A 10 14.84 4.06 -1.99
C SER A 10 13.58 3.21 -2.24
N LEU A 11 12.41 3.75 -1.88
CA LEU A 11 11.11 3.17 -2.22
C LEU A 11 10.66 3.53 -3.65
N LEU A 12 11.34 4.48 -4.29
CA LEU A 12 11.07 4.89 -5.66
C LEU A 12 12.00 4.14 -6.62
N HIS A 13 11.41 3.52 -7.63
CA HIS A 13 12.10 2.71 -8.63
C HIS A 13 11.70 3.12 -10.04
N THR A 14 12.64 3.06 -10.96
CA THR A 14 12.39 3.19 -12.39
C THR A 14 12.44 1.80 -13.03
N GLU A 15 11.38 1.40 -13.71
CA GLU A 15 11.22 0.05 -14.25
C GLU A 15 10.74 0.08 -15.69
N ARG A 16 11.49 -0.54 -16.60
CA ARG A 16 11.10 -0.65 -18.01
C ARG A 16 10.40 -1.98 -18.26
N ILE A 17 9.11 -1.92 -18.58
CA ILE A 17 8.26 -3.11 -18.73
C ILE A 17 7.64 -3.12 -20.12
N SER A 18 7.67 -4.30 -20.75
CA SER A 18 7.02 -4.58 -22.03
C SER A 18 5.79 -5.44 -21.82
N GLN A 19 4.68 -5.06 -22.46
CA GLN A 19 3.42 -5.78 -22.42
C GLN A 19 2.99 -6.14 -23.85
N TYR A 20 2.47 -7.35 -24.04
CA TYR A 20 1.85 -7.75 -25.29
C TYR A 20 0.37 -7.41 -25.23
N VAL A 21 -0.06 -6.43 -26.03
CA VAL A 21 -1.37 -5.79 -25.92
C VAL A 21 -2.10 -5.79 -27.24
N SER A 22 -3.43 -5.89 -27.19
CA SER A 22 -4.29 -5.70 -28.36
C SER A 22 -4.47 -4.21 -28.64
N LEU A 23 -4.42 -3.84 -29.92
CA LEU A 23 -4.78 -2.51 -30.39
C LEU A 23 -6.21 -2.52 -30.93
N SER A 24 -7.02 -1.54 -30.53
CA SER A 24 -8.37 -1.38 -31.09
C SER A 24 -8.29 -1.10 -32.60
N PRO A 25 -9.14 -1.72 -33.44
CA PRO A 25 -9.16 -1.46 -34.88
C PRO A 25 -9.40 0.03 -35.22
N ALA A 26 -10.19 0.72 -34.38
CA ALA A 26 -10.47 2.15 -34.54
C ALA A 26 -9.22 3.03 -34.29
N SER A 27 -8.18 2.48 -33.70
CA SER A 27 -6.96 3.17 -33.30
C SER A 27 -5.76 2.85 -34.20
N LEU A 28 -5.97 2.20 -35.34
CA LEU A 28 -4.89 1.86 -36.29
C LEU A 28 -4.16 3.09 -36.84
N ASN A 29 -4.87 4.20 -37.03
CA ASN A 29 -4.27 5.45 -37.51
C ASN A 29 -3.36 6.11 -36.46
N ASP A 30 -3.77 6.05 -35.18
CA ASP A 30 -3.08 6.70 -34.07
C ASP A 30 -2.85 5.69 -32.91
N PRO A 31 -1.96 4.69 -33.10
CA PRO A 31 -1.83 3.58 -32.16
C PRO A 31 -1.22 3.99 -30.83
N LEU A 32 -0.26 4.92 -30.85
CA LEU A 32 0.46 5.34 -29.64
C LEU A 32 -0.44 6.10 -28.66
N PRO A 33 -1.14 7.19 -29.05
CA PRO A 33 -2.06 7.88 -28.15
C PRO A 33 -3.17 6.96 -27.61
N ALA A 34 -3.68 6.06 -28.45
CA ALA A 34 -4.72 5.13 -28.06
C ALA A 34 -4.26 4.12 -27.00
N LEU A 35 -3.06 3.56 -27.12
CA LEU A 35 -2.50 2.67 -26.12
C LEU A 35 -2.12 3.40 -24.82
N CYS A 36 -1.61 4.63 -24.93
CA CYS A 36 -1.41 5.48 -23.76
C CYS A 36 -2.73 5.68 -23.01
N ALA A 37 -3.81 6.02 -23.70
CA ALA A 37 -5.11 6.26 -23.06
C ALA A 37 -5.78 5.00 -22.51
N SER A 38 -5.70 3.87 -23.23
CA SER A 38 -6.44 2.64 -22.90
C SER A 38 -5.68 1.68 -21.98
N ILE A 39 -4.34 1.71 -21.99
CA ILE A 39 -3.51 0.75 -21.25
C ILE A 39 -2.66 1.45 -20.19
N PHE A 40 -1.87 2.46 -20.55
CA PHE A 40 -0.85 3.02 -19.65
C PHE A 40 -1.41 4.03 -18.65
N SER A 41 -2.22 5.00 -19.10
CA SER A 41 -2.85 6.00 -18.24
C SER A 41 -3.73 5.40 -17.14
N PRO A 42 -4.50 4.31 -17.38
CA PRO A 42 -5.23 3.63 -16.31
C PRO A 42 -4.36 3.01 -15.21
N LEU A 43 -3.05 2.77 -15.46
CA LEU A 43 -2.15 2.25 -14.44
C LEU A 43 -1.72 3.31 -13.43
N LEU A 44 -1.83 4.60 -13.78
CA LEU A 44 -1.44 5.70 -12.90
C LEU A 44 -2.20 5.62 -11.57
N LEU A 45 -1.47 5.81 -10.47
CA LEU A 45 -1.96 5.72 -9.10
C LEU A 45 -2.60 4.38 -8.72
N SER A 46 -2.37 3.34 -9.53
CA SER A 46 -2.85 1.98 -9.28
C SER A 46 -1.69 1.04 -9.00
N TYR A 47 -1.93 0.02 -8.17
CA TYR A 47 -0.95 -1.02 -7.91
C TYR A 47 -0.80 -1.91 -9.13
N PHE A 48 0.39 -1.96 -9.72
CA PHE A 48 0.70 -2.78 -10.89
C PHE A 48 1.54 -3.99 -10.46
N PRO A 49 0.98 -5.21 -10.39
CA PRO A 49 1.66 -6.38 -9.87
C PRO A 49 3.01 -6.72 -10.55
N PRO A 50 3.15 -6.62 -11.89
CA PRO A 50 4.44 -6.82 -12.55
C PRO A 50 5.53 -5.84 -12.08
N ALA A 51 5.16 -4.60 -11.75
CA ALA A 51 6.08 -3.62 -11.19
C ALA A 51 6.22 -3.71 -9.67
N ARG A 52 5.42 -4.54 -8.98
CA ARG A 52 5.40 -4.73 -7.52
C ARG A 52 5.18 -3.44 -6.72
N GLY A 53 4.45 -2.48 -7.28
CA GLY A 53 4.25 -1.17 -6.64
C GLY A 53 3.17 -0.36 -7.33
N VAL A 54 2.99 0.87 -6.85
CA VAL A 54 2.06 1.84 -7.44
C VAL A 54 2.79 2.62 -8.53
N VAL A 55 2.19 2.69 -9.71
CA VAL A 55 2.73 3.48 -10.81
C VAL A 55 2.42 4.96 -10.58
N LEU A 56 3.46 5.79 -10.49
CA LEU A 56 3.34 7.24 -10.31
C LEU A 56 3.34 7.98 -11.65
N ALA A 57 4.17 7.50 -12.58
CA ALA A 57 4.30 8.08 -13.92
C ALA A 57 4.75 7.00 -14.91
N TYR A 58 4.57 7.28 -16.20
CA TYR A 58 5.17 6.51 -17.28
C TYR A 58 5.73 7.46 -18.35
N GLU A 59 6.79 7.01 -19.03
CA GLU A 59 7.46 7.73 -20.11
C GLU A 59 8.04 6.75 -21.14
N ASP A 60 8.56 7.29 -22.24
CA ASP A 60 9.27 6.53 -23.28
C ASP A 60 8.52 5.30 -23.81
N VAL A 61 7.23 5.49 -24.10
CA VAL A 61 6.38 4.46 -24.69
C VAL A 61 6.86 4.14 -26.11
N LYS A 62 7.27 2.90 -26.34
CA LYS A 62 7.74 2.37 -27.62
C LYS A 62 6.89 1.18 -28.05
N LEU A 63 6.49 1.19 -29.31
CA LEU A 63 5.72 0.10 -29.93
C LEU A 63 6.66 -0.74 -30.80
N SER A 64 6.49 -2.05 -30.78
CA SER A 64 7.25 -2.98 -31.62
C SER A 64 6.39 -4.17 -32.05
N ASP A 65 6.67 -4.69 -33.24
CA ASP A 65 6.14 -5.94 -33.76
C ASP A 65 6.79 -7.17 -33.09
N LYS A 66 8.01 -7.00 -32.56
CA LYS A 66 8.86 -8.06 -32.01
C LYS A 66 8.89 -8.01 -30.48
N PRO A 67 9.08 -9.17 -29.84
CA PRO A 67 9.26 -9.21 -28.39
C PRO A 67 10.51 -8.42 -27.98
N PRO A 68 10.52 -7.86 -26.76
CA PRO A 68 11.69 -7.17 -26.23
C PRO A 68 12.91 -8.10 -26.24
N ARG A 69 14.03 -7.60 -26.77
CA ARG A 69 15.29 -8.36 -26.75
C ARG A 69 15.78 -8.48 -25.30
N THR A 70 16.01 -9.70 -24.83
CA THR A 70 16.70 -9.92 -23.56
C THR A 70 18.16 -9.43 -23.66
N ALA A 71 18.71 -8.95 -22.55
CA ALA A 71 20.08 -8.40 -22.51
C ALA A 71 21.14 -9.40 -23.04
N GLU A 72 20.91 -10.70 -22.87
CA GLU A 72 21.79 -11.75 -23.42
C GLU A 72 21.77 -11.80 -24.97
N ALA A 73 20.63 -11.56 -25.60
CA ALA A 73 20.50 -11.51 -27.06
C ALA A 73 21.06 -10.20 -27.65
N ALA A 74 21.03 -9.10 -26.90
CA ALA A 74 21.65 -7.84 -27.29
C ALA A 74 23.19 -7.96 -27.39
N SER A 75 23.81 -8.72 -26.48
CA SER A 75 25.28 -8.89 -26.44
C SER A 75 25.87 -9.69 -27.61
N LYS A 76 25.08 -10.53 -28.29
CA LYS A 76 25.53 -11.36 -29.41
C LYS A 76 25.46 -10.66 -30.77
N THR A 77 24.78 -9.51 -30.84
CA THR A 77 24.52 -8.81 -32.12
C THR A 77 25.40 -7.56 -32.31
N SER A 78 26.13 -7.12 -31.28
CA SER A 78 27.00 -5.93 -31.35
C SER A 78 28.29 -6.11 -32.16
N LYS A 79 28.53 -7.29 -32.77
CA LYS A 79 29.70 -7.53 -33.63
C LYS A 79 29.41 -7.44 -35.13
N SER A 80 28.19 -7.12 -35.55
CA SER A 80 27.83 -7.05 -36.97
C SER A 80 26.82 -5.95 -37.31
N GLN A 81 26.91 -4.78 -36.67
CA GLN A 81 26.16 -3.59 -37.09
C GLN A 81 27.02 -2.34 -36.85
N SER A 82 28.07 -2.20 -37.66
CA SER A 82 28.69 -0.92 -37.95
C SER A 82 28.00 -0.36 -39.21
N GLY A 83 27.00 0.48 -39.02
CA GLY A 83 26.33 1.16 -40.12
C GLY A 83 25.23 2.08 -39.60
N ASP A 84 25.58 3.36 -39.44
CA ASP A 84 24.69 4.53 -39.44
C ASP A 84 23.24 4.31 -38.97
N ASP A 85 23.06 4.16 -37.65
CA ASP A 85 21.75 4.20 -36.99
C ASP A 85 21.27 5.67 -36.85
N GLU A 86 20.94 6.30 -37.96
CA GLU A 86 19.89 7.33 -37.97
C GLU A 86 18.58 6.64 -37.58
N PRO A 87 17.73 7.21 -36.71
CA PRO A 87 16.45 6.62 -36.34
C PRO A 87 15.54 6.65 -37.57
N ARG A 88 15.65 5.64 -38.43
CA ARG A 88 14.71 5.43 -39.52
C ARG A 88 13.35 5.33 -38.88
N ASN A 89 12.47 6.24 -39.28
CA ASN A 89 11.05 6.22 -38.98
C ASN A 89 10.43 5.00 -39.70
N GLU A 90 10.78 3.80 -39.24
CA GLU A 90 10.28 2.54 -39.76
C GLU A 90 8.79 2.47 -39.39
N SER A 91 7.94 2.33 -40.40
CA SER A 91 6.51 2.15 -40.18
C SER A 91 6.27 0.84 -39.42
N LEU A 92 5.57 0.93 -38.30
CA LEU A 92 5.18 -0.24 -37.51
C LEU A 92 4.12 -1.03 -38.29
N LEU A 93 4.48 -2.23 -38.75
CA LEU A 93 3.56 -3.13 -39.43
C LEU A 93 2.99 -4.16 -38.45
N LEU A 94 1.66 -4.29 -38.43
CA LEU A 94 0.95 -5.21 -37.56
C LEU A 94 0.35 -6.36 -38.38
N ARG A 95 0.32 -7.55 -37.77
CA ARG A 95 -0.27 -8.73 -38.39
C ARG A 95 -1.70 -8.94 -37.88
N HIS A 96 -2.65 -9.01 -38.80
CA HIS A 96 -3.96 -9.60 -38.54
C HIS A 96 -3.90 -11.11 -38.72
N VAL A 97 -4.60 -11.83 -37.85
CA VAL A 97 -4.70 -13.30 -37.90
C VAL A 97 -6.17 -13.65 -38.09
N ASP A 98 -6.47 -14.30 -39.21
CA ASP A 98 -7.79 -14.78 -39.58
C ASP A 98 -8.88 -13.69 -39.50
N GLU A 99 -9.97 -13.93 -38.77
CA GLU A 99 -11.12 -13.05 -38.62
C GLU A 99 -10.96 -12.01 -37.49
N TYR A 100 -9.85 -12.05 -36.75
CA TYR A 100 -9.61 -11.10 -35.66
C TYR A 100 -9.28 -9.71 -36.21
N THR A 101 -10.13 -8.74 -35.88
CA THR A 101 -9.98 -7.35 -36.30
C THR A 101 -8.98 -6.57 -35.43
N ALA A 102 -8.64 -7.06 -34.24
CA ALA A 102 -7.69 -6.40 -33.35
C ALA A 102 -6.29 -7.03 -33.50
N PRO A 103 -5.30 -6.32 -34.05
CA PRO A 103 -3.93 -6.79 -34.06
C PRO A 103 -3.32 -6.69 -32.65
N TYR A 104 -2.26 -7.46 -32.42
CA TYR A 104 -1.49 -7.42 -31.18
C TYR A 104 -0.07 -6.92 -31.46
N LEU A 105 0.50 -6.21 -30.49
CA LEU A 105 1.85 -5.66 -30.56
C LEU A 105 2.50 -5.61 -29.18
N TRP A 106 3.81 -5.40 -29.15
CA TRP A 106 4.56 -5.15 -27.92
C TRP A 106 4.61 -3.66 -27.62
N ALA A 107 4.09 -3.26 -26.46
CA ALA A 107 4.16 -1.90 -25.96
C ALA A 107 5.08 -1.85 -24.74
N THR A 108 6.15 -1.07 -24.82
CA THR A 108 7.16 -0.94 -23.76
C THR A 108 7.18 0.46 -23.21
N ALA A 109 7.06 0.61 -21.89
CA ALA A 109 7.14 1.91 -21.22
C ALA A 109 8.12 1.84 -20.05
N THR A 110 8.71 2.99 -19.73
CA THR A 110 9.45 3.19 -18.48
C THR A 110 8.47 3.73 -17.44
N PHE A 111 8.37 3.07 -16.30
CA PHE A 111 7.49 3.46 -15.20
C PHE A 111 8.30 3.99 -14.03
N LEU A 112 7.83 5.09 -13.43
CA LEU A 112 8.23 5.49 -12.08
C LEU A 112 7.27 4.81 -11.10
N VAL A 113 7.81 4.00 -10.20
CA VAL A 113 7.04 3.09 -9.33
C VAL A 113 7.40 3.35 -7.88
N TRP A 114 6.39 3.56 -7.04
CA TRP A 114 6.54 3.56 -5.58
C TRP A 114 6.25 2.16 -5.03
N ARG A 115 7.27 1.55 -4.41
CA ARG A 115 7.19 0.21 -3.84
C ARG A 115 7.15 0.27 -2.31
N PRO A 116 5.97 0.18 -1.68
CA PRO A 116 5.89 0.07 -0.23
C PRO A 116 6.61 -1.21 0.21
N ARG A 117 7.37 -1.09 1.30
CA ARG A 117 8.08 -2.21 1.90
C ARG A 117 7.77 -2.26 3.38
N ALA A 118 7.40 -3.44 3.88
CA ALA A 118 7.25 -3.66 5.30
C ALA A 118 8.53 -3.26 6.03
N HIS A 119 8.35 -2.53 7.12
CA HIS A 119 9.39 -1.97 7.99
C HIS A 119 10.22 -0.81 7.44
N ALA A 120 9.99 -0.36 6.21
CA ALA A 120 10.59 0.89 5.73
C ALA A 120 9.98 2.10 6.45
N TYR A 121 10.75 3.17 6.59
CA TYR A 121 10.27 4.43 7.15
C TYR A 121 9.82 5.37 6.03
N ILE A 122 8.69 6.03 6.25
CA ILE A 122 8.12 7.05 5.37
C ILE A 122 7.75 8.28 6.18
N SER A 123 7.83 9.46 5.57
CA SER A 123 7.30 10.71 6.14
C SER A 123 5.89 10.97 5.62
N GLY A 124 5.01 11.49 6.46
CA GLY A 124 3.67 11.89 6.02
C GLY A 124 3.13 13.01 6.87
N ARG A 125 2.34 13.88 6.25
CA ARG A 125 1.69 14.99 6.94
C ARG A 125 0.43 14.50 7.64
N ILE A 126 0.21 14.89 8.89
CA ILE A 126 -1.00 14.55 9.63
C ILE A 126 -2.22 15.19 8.95
N THR A 127 -3.20 14.37 8.60
CA THR A 127 -4.46 14.82 7.99
C THR A 127 -5.64 14.70 8.93
N HIS A 128 -5.63 13.71 9.83
CA HIS A 128 -6.69 13.50 10.81
C HIS A 128 -6.13 12.90 12.10
N GLN A 129 -6.63 13.38 13.24
CA GLN A 129 -6.30 12.84 14.55
C GLN A 129 -7.58 12.49 15.31
N SER A 130 -7.55 11.34 15.99
CA SER A 130 -8.58 10.92 16.94
C SER A 130 -7.93 10.19 18.11
N GLN A 131 -8.70 9.97 19.18
CA GLN A 131 -8.25 9.19 20.33
C GLN A 131 -7.87 7.73 19.98
N THR A 132 -8.31 7.19 18.83
CA THR A 132 -8.08 5.79 18.46
C THR A 132 -7.01 5.60 17.38
N HIS A 133 -6.85 6.58 16.50
CA HIS A 133 -5.93 6.52 15.37
C HIS A 133 -5.53 7.92 14.89
N ILE A 134 -4.37 7.99 14.24
CA ILE A 134 -3.90 9.12 13.45
C ILE A 134 -3.83 8.68 11.99
N THR A 135 -4.25 9.55 11.09
CA THR A 135 -4.09 9.37 9.65
C THR A 135 -3.09 10.39 9.12
N LEU A 136 -2.13 9.90 8.34
CA LEU A 136 -1.14 10.71 7.63
C LEU A 136 -1.39 10.62 6.12
N SER A 137 -0.88 11.59 5.37
CA SER A 137 -0.78 11.54 3.91
C SER A 137 0.70 11.53 3.50
N HIS A 138 1.16 10.41 2.95
CA HIS A 138 2.48 10.29 2.35
C HIS A 138 2.44 10.75 0.89
N LEU A 139 3.41 11.59 0.48
CA LEU A 139 3.46 12.22 -0.86
C LEU A 139 2.16 12.93 -1.25
N ASN A 140 1.43 13.45 -0.26
CA ASN A 140 0.11 14.06 -0.43
C ASN A 140 -0.93 13.18 -1.16
N THR A 141 -0.68 11.87 -1.26
CA THR A 141 -1.43 10.95 -2.14
C THR A 141 -1.85 9.69 -1.40
N PHE A 142 -0.94 9.11 -0.62
CA PHE A 142 -1.15 7.80 0.01
C PHE A 142 -1.56 7.93 1.47
N PRO A 143 -2.79 7.49 1.84
CA PRO A 143 -3.22 7.52 3.22
C PRO A 143 -2.49 6.44 4.04
N VAL A 144 -1.96 6.84 5.19
CA VAL A 144 -1.31 5.95 6.15
C VAL A 144 -2.07 6.04 7.46
N SER A 145 -2.56 4.91 7.96
CA SER A 145 -3.30 4.85 9.22
C SER A 145 -2.45 4.23 10.32
N ILE A 146 -2.39 4.88 11.48
CA ILE A 146 -1.68 4.41 12.66
C ILE A 146 -2.68 4.27 13.80
N THR A 147 -2.85 3.07 14.33
CA THR A 147 -3.75 2.83 15.47
C THR A 147 -3.03 3.06 16.79
N LYS A 148 -3.78 3.38 17.85
CA LYS A 148 -3.28 3.68 19.19
C LYS A 148 -2.36 2.60 19.77
N ASP A 149 -2.56 1.34 19.42
CA ASP A 149 -1.71 0.23 19.86
C ASP A 149 -0.22 0.41 19.45
N PHE A 150 0.01 1.16 18.37
CA PHE A 150 1.32 1.43 17.79
C PHE A 150 1.84 2.84 18.09
N PHE A 151 1.26 3.53 19.07
CA PHE A 151 1.82 4.77 19.61
C PHE A 151 2.86 4.49 20.71
N PRO A 152 3.86 5.38 20.86
CA PRO A 152 4.75 5.38 22.02
C PRO A 152 3.93 5.49 23.31
N SER A 153 4.41 4.87 24.39
CA SER A 153 3.66 4.83 25.66
C SER A 153 3.56 6.19 26.36
N GLY A 154 4.43 7.14 26.03
CA GLY A 154 4.40 8.50 26.58
C GLY A 154 3.33 9.40 25.96
N TRP A 155 2.70 8.98 24.84
CA TRP A 155 1.75 9.83 24.14
C TRP A 155 0.39 9.87 24.84
N THR A 156 -0.17 11.07 24.98
CA THR A 156 -1.47 11.29 25.63
C THR A 156 -2.41 12.11 24.75
N TRP A 157 -3.70 11.79 24.82
CA TRP A 157 -4.74 12.45 24.03
C TRP A 157 -5.34 13.62 24.82
N HIS A 158 -5.35 14.80 24.22
CA HIS A 158 -6.02 15.98 24.74
C HIS A 158 -7.22 16.33 23.85
N SER A 159 -8.35 16.69 24.46
CA SER A 159 -9.55 17.17 23.77
C SER A 159 -9.99 18.50 24.37
N GLU A 160 -10.35 19.47 23.53
CA GLU A 160 -10.73 20.84 23.95
C GLU A 160 -12.07 20.87 24.72
N THR A 161 -12.92 19.84 24.55
CA THR A 161 -14.20 19.72 25.24
C THR A 161 -14.47 18.29 25.69
N ALA A 162 -13.98 17.90 26.86
CA ALA A 162 -14.46 16.70 27.52
C ALA A 162 -15.96 16.88 27.88
N GLY A 163 -16.87 16.28 27.10
CA GLY A 163 -18.27 16.09 27.51
C GLY A 163 -19.35 16.91 26.80
N LYS A 164 -19.06 17.70 25.76
CA LYS A 164 -20.11 18.32 24.92
C LYS A 164 -20.23 17.59 23.57
N VAL A 165 -20.81 16.40 23.61
CA VAL A 165 -21.36 15.81 22.39
C VAL A 165 -22.54 16.67 21.96
N LYS A 166 -22.34 17.63 21.05
CA LYS A 166 -23.48 18.20 20.33
C LYS A 166 -23.98 17.14 19.36
N LYS A 167 -25.18 16.64 19.62
CA LYS A 167 -25.93 15.87 18.64
C LYS A 167 -26.15 16.80 17.44
N GLY A 168 -25.48 16.54 16.32
CA GLY A 168 -25.78 17.23 15.08
C GLY A 168 -27.25 17.04 14.73
N TRP A 169 -27.84 17.94 13.95
CA TRP A 169 -29.22 17.82 13.46
C TRP A 169 -29.49 16.45 12.80
N ASP A 170 -28.45 15.82 12.23
CA ASP A 170 -28.45 14.48 11.60
C ASP A 170 -28.18 13.31 12.57
N GLY A 171 -28.16 13.53 13.89
CA GLY A 171 -27.93 12.48 14.89
C GLY A 171 -26.49 11.92 14.96
N ARG A 172 -25.58 12.36 14.09
CA ARG A 172 -24.15 12.03 14.15
C ARG A 172 -23.45 12.86 15.24
N LEU A 173 -22.58 12.22 16.02
CA LEU A 173 -21.70 12.91 16.97
C LEU A 173 -20.66 13.69 16.17
N SER A 174 -20.63 15.03 16.30
CA SER A 174 -19.47 15.80 15.88
C SER A 174 -18.36 15.57 16.90
N ASN A 175 -17.25 14.96 16.50
CA ASN A 175 -16.05 14.96 17.33
C ASN A 175 -15.54 16.41 17.43
N GLU A 176 -15.82 17.06 18.55
CA GLU A 176 -15.14 18.30 18.91
C GLU A 176 -13.63 17.98 19.06
N GLY A 177 -12.81 18.86 18.50
CA GLY A 177 -11.39 18.63 18.23
C GLY A 177 -10.56 18.11 19.41
N GLY A 178 -9.49 17.42 19.06
CA GLY A 178 -8.44 17.02 19.99
C GLY A 178 -7.14 16.74 19.25
N TRP A 179 -6.05 16.67 20.00
CA TRP A 179 -4.71 16.44 19.49
C TRP A 179 -3.97 15.46 20.39
N TRP A 180 -3.01 14.76 19.81
CA TRP A 180 -2.04 14.02 20.58
C TRP A 180 -0.93 14.95 21.08
N THR A 181 -0.48 14.70 22.29
CA THR A 181 0.77 15.24 22.83
C THR A 181 1.77 14.12 23.03
N ASP A 182 3.03 14.39 22.77
CA ASP A 182 4.10 13.42 22.95
C ASP A 182 4.48 13.24 24.44
N GLY A 183 5.58 12.52 24.70
CA GLY A 183 6.06 12.29 26.06
C GLY A 183 6.66 13.52 26.75
N ASP A 184 7.00 14.54 25.97
CA ASP A 184 7.59 15.80 26.43
C ASP A 184 6.52 16.90 26.62
N GLY A 185 5.26 16.59 26.28
CA GLY A 185 4.11 17.48 26.39
C GLY A 185 3.93 18.39 25.16
N GLU A 186 4.70 18.18 24.09
CA GLU A 186 4.55 18.94 22.86
C GLU A 186 3.40 18.39 22.02
N ARG A 187 2.67 19.30 21.38
CA ARG A 187 1.56 18.94 20.49
C ARG A 187 2.10 18.32 19.21
N ILE A 188 1.57 17.15 18.86
CA ILE A 188 1.90 16.45 17.63
C ILE A 188 1.10 17.08 16.48
N ASP A 189 1.80 17.77 15.59
CA ASP A 189 1.25 18.39 14.39
C ASP A 189 2.29 18.37 13.26
N GLY A 190 1.83 18.58 12.02
CA GLY A 190 2.70 18.64 10.85
C GLY A 190 3.13 17.27 10.32
N ASP A 191 4.42 17.11 10.05
CA ASP A 191 4.99 15.93 9.40
C ASP A 191 5.51 14.93 10.43
N LEU A 192 5.20 13.65 10.20
CA LEU A 192 5.59 12.55 11.08
C LEU A 192 6.31 11.47 10.30
N LYS A 193 7.46 11.01 10.81
CA LYS A 193 8.18 9.84 10.29
C LYS A 193 7.57 8.59 10.93
N VAL A 194 7.04 7.70 10.10
CA VAL A 194 6.36 6.47 10.51
C VAL A 194 6.98 5.26 9.83
N ARG A 195 7.01 4.13 10.52
CA ARG A 195 7.41 2.86 9.92
C ARG A 195 6.20 2.17 9.29
N ILE A 196 6.32 1.69 8.06
CA ILE A 196 5.33 0.82 7.43
C ILE A 196 5.30 -0.49 8.23
N ARG A 197 4.16 -0.84 8.80
CA ARG A 197 3.93 -2.11 9.48
C ARG A 197 3.43 -3.15 8.49
N ASP A 198 2.39 -2.78 7.75
CA ASP A 198 1.76 -3.62 6.75
C ASP A 198 1.21 -2.76 5.61
N PHE A 199 1.03 -3.35 4.44
CA PHE A 199 0.35 -2.70 3.33
C PHE A 199 -0.43 -3.72 2.51
N ASP A 200 -1.64 -3.35 2.08
CA ASP A 200 -2.45 -4.16 1.19
C ASP A 200 -2.61 -3.46 -0.16
N GLY A 201 -2.02 -4.06 -1.19
CA GLY A 201 -2.09 -3.62 -2.58
C GLY A 201 -3.11 -4.38 -3.42
N LYS A 202 -3.95 -5.24 -2.83
CA LYS A 202 -4.99 -5.97 -3.57
C LYS A 202 -6.04 -5.01 -4.11
N MET A 203 -5.83 -4.58 -5.35
CA MET A 203 -6.80 -3.84 -6.16
C MET A 203 -7.69 -4.78 -7.00
N ASP A 204 -7.69 -6.08 -6.73
CA ASP A 204 -8.43 -7.11 -7.49
C ASP A 204 -9.96 -7.04 -7.32
N GLY A 205 -10.46 -6.05 -6.57
CA GLY A 205 -11.89 -5.84 -6.34
C GLY A 205 -12.57 -6.94 -5.52
N ARG A 206 -11.83 -7.96 -5.07
CA ARG A 206 -12.36 -9.07 -4.24
C ARG A 206 -12.31 -8.77 -2.74
N GLY A 207 -11.66 -7.68 -2.35
CA GLY A 207 -11.75 -7.11 -1.01
C GLY A 207 -13.05 -6.34 -0.80
N LYS A 208 -13.60 -6.37 0.42
CA LYS A 208 -14.70 -5.46 0.81
C LYS A 208 -14.16 -4.03 0.91
N GLY A 209 -14.11 -3.35 -0.22
CA GLY A 209 -13.57 -2.00 -0.36
C GLY A 209 -13.03 -1.82 -1.77
N LYS A 210 -13.51 -0.79 -2.47
CA LYS A 210 -12.97 -0.34 -3.77
C LYS A 210 -11.44 -0.29 -3.67
N GLY A 211 -10.71 -0.82 -4.66
CA GLY A 211 -9.27 -1.06 -4.65
C GLY A 211 -8.37 0.15 -4.31
N PHE A 212 -8.31 0.52 -3.04
CA PHE A 212 -7.41 1.54 -2.52
C PHE A 212 -6.24 0.87 -1.80
N LEU A 213 -5.03 1.36 -2.07
CA LEU A 213 -3.84 0.96 -1.35
C LEU A 213 -3.99 1.35 0.13
N ARG A 214 -3.96 0.35 1.02
CA ARG A 214 -4.05 0.56 2.47
C ARG A 214 -2.67 0.42 3.07
N ILE A 215 -2.20 1.43 3.80
CA ILE A 215 -0.92 1.39 4.51
C ILE A 215 -1.19 1.49 6.00
N GLU A 216 -0.76 0.49 6.76
CA GLU A 216 -0.73 0.53 8.21
C GLU A 216 0.65 0.98 8.69
N GLY A 217 0.68 2.05 9.48
CA GLY A 217 1.90 2.58 10.07
C GLY A 217 2.08 2.15 11.54
N SER A 218 3.31 2.27 12.02
CA SER A 218 3.70 2.10 13.42
C SER A 218 4.76 3.12 13.79
N LEU A 219 4.59 3.76 14.96
CA LEU A 219 5.60 4.67 15.53
C LEU A 219 6.57 3.93 16.46
N LEU A 220 6.34 2.64 16.67
CA LEU A 220 7.21 1.79 17.47
C LEU A 220 8.32 1.18 16.61
N SER A 221 9.48 0.98 17.23
CA SER A 221 10.51 0.12 16.68
C SER A 221 10.00 -1.32 16.54
N GLN A 222 10.63 -2.10 15.65
CA GLN A 222 10.27 -3.51 15.49
C GLN A 222 10.46 -4.31 16.79
N ALA A 223 11.48 -3.96 17.59
CA ALA A 223 11.78 -4.62 18.85
C ALA A 223 10.68 -4.37 19.89
N GLU A 224 10.22 -3.13 20.02
CA GLU A 224 9.14 -2.78 20.95
C GLU A 224 7.81 -3.42 20.56
N GLU A 225 7.50 -3.49 19.27
CA GLU A 225 6.30 -4.16 18.79
C GLU A 225 6.31 -5.66 19.11
N LYS A 226 7.45 -6.35 18.89
CA LYS A 226 7.63 -7.76 19.25
C LYS A 226 7.55 -7.98 20.76
N ALA A 227 8.13 -7.09 21.57
CA ALA A 227 8.04 -7.14 23.02
C ALA A 227 6.58 -7.00 23.51
N ARG A 228 5.84 -6.01 22.98
CA ARG A 228 4.42 -5.80 23.29
C ARG A 228 3.55 -6.99 22.84
N ALA A 229 3.82 -7.57 21.67
CA ALA A 229 3.10 -8.75 21.19
C ALA A 229 3.30 -9.96 22.11
N THR A 230 4.54 -10.18 22.56
CA THR A 230 4.88 -11.27 23.50
C THR A 230 4.18 -11.07 24.86
N GLN A 231 4.17 -9.85 25.39
CA GLN A 231 3.48 -9.51 26.64
C GLN A 231 1.95 -9.67 26.52
N LYS A 232 1.34 -9.24 25.41
CA LYS A 232 -0.11 -9.43 25.15
C LYS A 232 -0.44 -10.92 25.04
N GLY A 233 0.39 -11.72 24.35
CA GLY A 233 0.23 -13.17 24.25
C GLY A 233 0.34 -13.90 25.59
N ALA A 234 1.29 -13.48 26.44
CA ALA A 234 1.46 -14.02 27.80
C ALA A 234 0.25 -13.71 28.70
N LYS A 235 -0.25 -12.46 28.67
CA LYS A 235 -1.47 -12.06 29.41
C LYS A 235 -2.73 -12.77 28.89
N GLY A 236 -2.85 -13.01 27.58
CA GLY A 236 -3.94 -13.79 26.99
C GLY A 236 -3.95 -15.25 27.46
N LYS A 237 -2.77 -15.90 27.51
CA LYS A 237 -2.62 -17.26 28.05
C LYS A 237 -2.90 -17.34 29.56
N GLN A 238 -2.46 -16.36 30.35
CA GLN A 238 -2.78 -16.30 31.78
C GLN A 238 -4.29 -16.13 32.03
N LYS A 239 -4.99 -15.30 31.24
CA LYS A 239 -6.44 -15.17 31.34
C LYS A 239 -7.17 -16.45 30.91
N ALA A 240 -6.71 -17.15 29.87
CA ALA A 240 -7.29 -18.42 29.44
C ALA A 240 -7.14 -19.52 30.52
N ASN A 241 -5.98 -19.60 31.19
CA ASN A 241 -5.76 -20.55 32.28
C ASN A 241 -6.49 -20.18 33.58
N GLY A 242 -6.92 -18.93 33.75
CA GLY A 242 -7.68 -18.47 34.91
C GLY A 242 -9.17 -18.79 34.89
N VAL A 243 -9.73 -19.14 33.73
CA VAL A 243 -11.17 -19.42 33.55
C VAL A 243 -11.54 -20.89 33.80
N LEU A 244 -10.55 -21.78 33.90
CA LEU A 244 -10.75 -23.25 33.99
C LEU A 244 -10.48 -23.84 35.39
N ARG A 245 -10.82 -23.09 36.45
CA ARG A 245 -10.77 -23.61 37.83
C ARG A 245 -12.10 -23.42 38.56
N THR A 246 -13.17 -24.00 38.01
CA THR A 246 -14.41 -24.23 38.75
C THR A 246 -14.21 -25.42 39.70
N GLN A 247 -14.43 -25.20 41.00
CA GLN A 247 -14.36 -26.21 42.05
C GLN A 247 -15.43 -27.31 41.84
N PRO A 248 -15.16 -28.58 42.16
CA PRO A 248 -16.17 -29.63 42.11
C PRO A 248 -17.17 -29.42 43.25
N ARG A 249 -18.45 -29.28 42.87
CA ARG A 249 -19.59 -29.14 43.79
C ARG A 249 -19.86 -30.50 44.45
N ARG A 250 -19.76 -30.57 45.78
CA ARG A 250 -20.14 -31.74 46.58
C ARG A 250 -21.65 -31.98 46.44
N THR A 251 -22.01 -33.22 46.17
CA THR A 251 -23.37 -33.75 46.14
C THR A 251 -23.76 -34.21 47.54
N ASP A 252 -24.73 -33.55 48.16
CA ASP A 252 -25.48 -34.15 49.28
C ASP A 252 -26.84 -34.59 48.72
N GLY A 253 -27.11 -35.88 48.84
CA GLY A 253 -28.37 -36.50 48.49
C GLY A 253 -29.30 -36.48 49.69
N GLU A 254 -30.55 -36.08 49.46
CA GLU A 254 -31.63 -36.25 50.42
C GLU A 254 -32.76 -37.03 49.72
N VAL A 255 -33.13 -38.15 50.35
CA VAL A 255 -34.11 -39.13 49.90
C VAL A 255 -35.48 -38.66 50.39
N MET A 256 -36.47 -38.52 49.50
CA MET A 256 -37.87 -38.32 49.86
C MET A 256 -38.60 -39.67 49.84
N GLU A 257 -39.06 -40.12 51.02
CA GLU A 257 -40.12 -41.13 51.15
C GLU A 257 -41.48 -40.49 50.85
N ILE A 258 -42.34 -41.22 50.13
CA ILE A 258 -43.75 -40.90 49.95
C ILE A 258 -44.54 -42.15 50.35
N GLU A 259 -45.49 -41.96 51.25
CA GLU A 259 -46.58 -42.90 51.57
C GLU A 259 -47.73 -42.73 50.56
#